data_AF-A0A120K0M2-F1
#
_entry.id   AF-A0A120K0M2-F1
#
_cell.length_a   1.000
_cell.length_b   1.000
_cell.length_c   1.000
_cell.angle_alpha   90.00
_cell.angle_beta   90.00
_cell.angle_gamma   90.00
#
_symmetry.space_group_name_H-M   'P 1'
#
loop_
_entity.id
_entity.type
_entity.pdbx_description
1 polymer ?
#
loop_
_entity_poly.entity_id
_entity_poly.type
_entity_poly.pdbx_seq_one_letter_code
_entity_poly.pdbx_strand_id
1 'polypeptide(L)'
;MLSLGPIIFGLLLGLIIGSQIKLNVSDAQFTKASFAVILIAGIGVAWQSGNFPFYTDLPISTAFLAALIGMFVGRLLFARSK
;
A
#
# COMPACT_ATOMS: atom_id res chain seq x y z
N MET A 1 11.27 -18.48 4.41
CA MET A 1 10.94 -18.34 5.85
C MET A 1 10.27 -16.99 5.97
N LEU A 2 9.02 -16.96 6.42
CA LEU A 2 8.22 -15.74 6.36
C LEU A 2 8.87 -14.61 7.19
N SER A 3 9.36 -13.58 6.51
CA SER A 3 9.97 -12.40 7.16
C SER A 3 8.87 -11.48 7.69
N LEU A 4 8.76 -11.40 9.02
CA LEU A 4 7.69 -10.61 9.68
C LEU A 4 7.91 -9.10 9.59
N GLY A 5 9.15 -8.62 9.52
CA GLY A 5 9.47 -7.19 9.46
C GLY A 5 8.79 -6.46 8.30
N PRO A 6 8.99 -6.92 7.04
CA PRO A 6 8.30 -6.39 5.87
C PRO A 6 6.77 -6.39 6.00
N ILE A 7 6.21 -7.45 6.58
CA ILE A 7 4.75 -7.60 6.75
C ILE A 7 4.22 -6.57 7.75
N ILE A 8 4.86 -6.44 8.91
CA ILE A 8 4.44 -5.49 9.95
C ILE A 8 4.56 -4.05 9.45
N PHE A 9 5.69 -3.72 8.80
CA PHE A 9 5.91 -2.38 8.25
C PHE A 9 4.89 -2.06 7.14
N GLY A 10 4.67 -3.01 6.23
CA GLY A 10 3.66 -2.90 5.19
C GLY A 10 2.28 -2.62 5.78
N LEU A 11 1.82 -3.44 6.73
CA LEU A 11 0.51 -3.27 7.38
C LEU A 11 0.36 -1.89 8.04
N LEU A 12 1.35 -1.42 8.80
CA LEU A 12 1.30 -0.12 9.45
C LEU A 12 1.23 1.03 8.44
N LEU A 13 2.09 1.01 7.43
CA LEU A 13 2.13 2.02 6.38
C LEU A 13 0.80 2.02 5.60
N GLY A 14 0.31 0.84 5.24
CA GLY A 14 -0.99 0.66 4.61
C GLY A 14 -2.11 1.26 5.44
N LEU A 15 -2.18 0.95 6.74
CA LEU A 15 -3.21 1.43 7.65
C LEU A 15 -3.19 2.96 7.78
N ILE A 16 -2.00 3.56 7.87
CA ILE A 16 -1.83 5.02 7.87
C ILE A 16 -2.39 5.60 6.57
N ILE A 17 -1.97 5.11 5.40
CA ILE A 17 -2.44 5.63 4.11
C ILE A 17 -3.95 5.45 3.96
N GLY A 18 -4.46 4.26 4.26
CA GLY A 18 -5.88 3.92 4.19
C GLY A 18 -6.75 4.84 5.04
N SER A 19 -6.29 5.18 6.25
CA SER A 19 -7.00 6.10 7.14
C SER A 19 -7.17 7.51 6.57
N GLN A 20 -6.28 7.92 5.66
CA GLN A 20 -6.32 9.25 5.03
C GLN A 20 -7.19 9.28 3.76
N ILE A 21 -7.66 8.12 3.26
CA ILE A 21 -8.52 8.05 2.09
C ILE A 21 -9.91 8.56 2.47
N LYS A 22 -10.29 9.73 1.94
CA LYS A 22 -11.62 10.32 2.14
C LYS A 22 -12.70 9.50 1.41
N LEU A 23 -13.87 9.37 2.03
CA LEU A 23 -15.02 8.66 1.44
C LEU A 23 -15.71 9.48 0.34
N ASN A 24 -15.81 10.80 0.55
CA ASN A 24 -16.35 11.75 -0.44
C ASN A 24 -15.19 12.33 -1.25
N VAL A 25 -15.12 11.95 -2.52
CA VAL A 25 -14.09 12.41 -3.45
C VAL A 25 -14.72 13.41 -4.41
N SER A 26 -15.03 14.61 -3.92
CA SER A 26 -15.50 15.71 -4.78
C SER A 26 -14.36 16.58 -5.32
N ASP A 27 -13.18 16.58 -4.67
CA ASP A 27 -12.12 17.57 -4.94
C ASP A 27 -10.80 16.99 -5.45
N ALA A 28 -10.69 15.66 -5.58
CA ALA A 28 -9.44 15.07 -6.02
C ALA A 28 -9.35 15.14 -7.57
N GLN A 29 -8.66 16.16 -8.08
CA GLN A 29 -8.33 16.35 -9.50
C GLN A 29 -7.30 15.31 -10.00
N PHE A 30 -7.43 14.04 -9.60
CA PHE A 30 -6.59 12.97 -10.12
C PHE A 30 -6.99 12.69 -11.57
N THR A 31 -6.18 13.17 -12.50
CA THR A 31 -6.31 12.80 -13.91
C THR A 31 -6.02 11.30 -14.07
N LYS A 32 -6.53 10.68 -15.14
CA LYS A 32 -6.23 9.28 -15.48
C LYS A 32 -4.72 9.02 -15.56
N ALA A 33 -3.94 10.02 -16.00
CA ALA A 33 -2.49 9.97 -16.03
C ALA A 33 -1.86 9.89 -14.63
N SER A 34 -2.42 10.63 -13.65
CA SER A 34 -1.95 10.58 -12.25
C SER A 34 -2.10 9.18 -11.65
N PHE A 35 -3.20 8.47 -11.96
CA PHE A 35 -3.38 7.08 -11.55
C PHE A 35 -2.34 6.14 -12.17
N ALA A 36 -2.02 6.31 -13.45
CA ALA A 36 -0.98 5.51 -14.11
C ALA A 36 0.39 5.72 -13.46
N VAL A 37 0.76 6.97 -13.16
CA VAL A 37 2.03 7.29 -12.49
C VAL A 37 2.09 6.71 -11.07
N ILE A 38 1.01 6.84 -10.29
CA ILE A 38 0.92 6.27 -8.93
C ILE A 38 1.07 4.74 -9.00
N LEU A 39 0.46 4.09 -9.99
CA LEU A 39 0.52 2.63 -10.15
C LEU A 39 1.95 2.19 -10.49
N ILE A 40 2.63 2.86 -11.43
CA ILE A 40 4.04 2.56 -11.79
C ILE A 40 4.97 2.79 -10.59
N ALA A 41 4.81 3.91 -9.87
CA ALA A 41 5.59 4.20 -8.68
C ALA A 41 5.35 3.15 -7.57
N GLY A 42 4.10 2.72 -7.39
CA GLY A 42 3.73 1.65 -6.47
C GLY A 42 4.41 0.32 -6.81
N ILE A 43 4.45 -0.06 -8.09
CA ILE A 43 5.16 -1.26 -8.56
C ILE A 43 6.67 -1.14 -8.29
N GLY A 44 7.27 0.03 -8.54
CA GLY A 44 8.70 0.26 -8.27
C GLY A 44 9.05 0.14 -6.78
N VAL A 45 8.25 0.72 -5.90
CA VAL A 45 8.43 0.59 -4.44
C VAL A 45 8.18 -0.85 -3.99
N ALA A 46 7.20 -1.54 -4.57
CA ALA A 46 6.94 -2.95 -4.31
C ALA A 46 8.16 -3.82 -4.66
N TRP A 47 8.76 -3.59 -5.83
CA TRP A 47 9.95 -4.30 -6.28
C TRP A 47 11.14 -4.10 -5.33
N GLN A 48 11.33 -2.88 -4.81
CA GLN A 48 12.46 -2.55 -3.94
C GLN A 48 12.22 -2.92 -2.46
N SER A 49 10.97 -3.06 -2.04
CA SER A 49 10.61 -3.41 -0.65
C SER A 49 10.71 -4.91 -0.32
N GLY A 50 11.38 -5.68 -1.18
CA GLY A 50 11.57 -7.11 -0.99
C GLY A 50 12.55 -7.48 0.12
N ASN A 51 12.43 -8.72 0.59
CA ASN A 51 13.33 -9.25 1.59
C ASN A 51 14.71 -9.50 0.95
N PHE A 52 15.77 -8.90 1.51
CA PHE A 52 17.14 -9.19 1.12
C PHE A 52 17.53 -10.63 1.51
N PRO A 53 18.30 -11.38 0.71
CA PRO A 53 18.89 -11.01 -0.59
C PRO A 53 17.96 -11.24 -1.79
N PHE A 54 16.93 -12.09 -1.65
CA PHE A 54 15.91 -12.33 -2.68
C PHE A 54 14.56 -12.69 -2.06
N TYR A 55 13.49 -12.49 -2.85
CA TYR A 55 12.18 -13.05 -2.57
C TYR A 55 12.25 -14.58 -2.52
N THR A 56 12.24 -15.15 -1.32
CA THR A 56 12.22 -16.62 -1.15
C THR A 56 10.81 -17.17 -0.98
N ASP A 57 9.82 -16.31 -0.74
CA ASP A 57 8.46 -16.72 -0.39
C ASP A 57 7.43 -16.40 -1.50
N LEU A 58 7.35 -15.16 -2.00
CA LEU A 58 6.35 -14.73 -3.00
C LEU A 58 7.00 -13.92 -4.14
N PRO A 59 6.46 -13.98 -5.38
CA PRO A 59 7.00 -13.23 -6.53
C PRO A 59 6.82 -11.70 -6.42
N ILE A 60 6.11 -11.24 -5.39
CA ILE A 60 5.83 -9.83 -5.09
C ILE A 60 6.19 -9.61 -3.61
N SER A 61 6.63 -8.40 -3.27
CA SER A 61 6.93 -8.02 -1.89
C SER A 61 5.80 -8.29 -0.92
N THR A 62 6.15 -9.02 0.15
CA THR A 62 5.28 -9.25 1.30
C THR A 62 4.92 -7.95 2.01
N ALA A 63 5.81 -6.94 2.01
CA ALA A 63 5.50 -5.60 2.50
C ALA A 63 4.46 -4.89 1.62
N PHE A 64 4.55 -5.05 0.30
CA PHE A 64 3.58 -4.46 -0.61
C PHE A 64 2.19 -5.07 -0.41
N LEU A 65 2.10 -6.41 -0.37
CA LEU A 65 0.83 -7.10 -0.11
C LEU A 65 0.24 -6.72 1.25
N ALA A 66 1.09 -6.68 2.29
CA ALA A 66 0.71 -6.24 3.62
C ALA A 66 0.21 -4.78 3.64
N ALA A 67 0.85 -3.88 2.91
CA ALA A 67 0.42 -2.48 2.79
C ALA A 67 -0.90 -2.35 2.04
N LEU A 68 -1.13 -3.17 1.02
CA LEU A 68 -2.38 -3.17 0.27
C LEU A 68 -3.55 -3.63 1.17
N ILE A 69 -3.35 -4.70 1.95
CA ILE A 69 -4.32 -5.15 2.97
C ILE A 69 -4.53 -4.05 4.02
N GLY A 70 -3.45 -3.52 4.59
CA GLY A 70 -3.50 -2.46 5.59
C GLY A 70 -4.24 -1.21 5.09
N MET A 71 -4.08 -0.86 3.82
CA MET A 71 -4.78 0.27 3.20
C MET A 71 -6.28 0.06 3.13
N PHE A 72 -6.74 -1.12 2.69
CA PHE A 72 -8.18 -1.41 2.67
C PHE A 72 -8.77 -1.46 4.09
N VAL A 73 -8.07 -2.09 5.02
CA VAL A 73 -8.47 -2.16 6.44
C VAL A 73 -8.50 -0.76 7.07
N GLY A 74 -7.45 0.04 6.86
CA GLY A 74 -7.34 1.40 7.39
C GLY A 74 -8.41 2.32 6.83
N ARG A 75 -8.75 2.15 5.55
CA ARG A 75 -9.89 2.85 4.95
C ARG A 75 -11.21 2.41 5.57
N LEU A 76 -11.43 1.10 5.73
CA LEU A 76 -12.70 0.60 6.28
C LEU A 76 -12.92 1.04 7.74
N LEU A 77 -11.86 1.01 8.56
CA LEU A 77 -11.95 1.30 9.98
C LEU A 77 -11.87 2.80 10.31
N PHE A 78 -11.10 3.57 9.54
CA PHE A 78 -10.72 4.93 9.92
C PHE A 78 -10.98 5.98 8.85
N ALA A 79 -11.51 5.63 7.66
CA ALA A 79 -11.82 6.64 6.65
C ALA A 79 -12.83 7.63 7.21
N ARG A 80 -12.40 8.88 7.33
CA ARG A 80 -13.25 9.96 7.80
C ARG A 80 -14.12 10.43 6.66
N SER A 81 -15.43 10.27 6.80
CA SER A 81 -16.38 11.10 6.07
C SER A 81 -16.25 12.51 6.62
N LYS A 82 -15.88 13.46 5.77
CA LYS A 82 -16.22 14.86 6.02
C LYS A 82 -17.57 15.13 5.37
#